data_AF-A0A0K9GUE9-F1
#
_entry.id   AF-A0A0K9GUE9-F1
#
_cell.length_a   1.000
_cell.length_b   1.000
_cell.length_c   1.000
_cell.angle_alpha   90.00
_cell.angle_beta   90.00
_cell.angle_gamma   90.00
#
_symmetry.space_group_name_H-M   'P 1'
#
loop_
_entity.id
_entity.type
_entity.pdbx_description
1 polymer ?
#
loop_
_entity_poly.entity_id
_entity_poly.type
_entity_poly.pdbx_seq_one_letter_code
_entity_poly.pdbx_strand_id
1 'polypeptide(L)'
;MHTVNAMNYQDFDFELEGKKVLLEDIFPNFNEYDRVGVVVRETGGGTGASSLLMSALTRFYDFFRPNLGVEPGQQFIYPEFFIFHIGKQHMTHYWMDIWPPHKEIVVEDDPEQILEAINDRGITRLLVEDITPIQPIFLRETLNSAKHRIVSALAYSPTGRVENSDVQITSCEAAEKNVLDTIKISEDLSIEDRALLLERRNSLKTNGRVTETYRRIEVSNALNMLTQNTEPGPTTRSYFKMLEMEDEISKDKVI
;
A
#
# COMPACT_ATOMS: atom_id res chain seq x y z
N MET A 1 6.96 6.61 -18.20
CA MET A 1 7.45 6.89 -16.84
C MET A 1 7.31 8.38 -16.61
N HIS A 2 6.31 8.77 -15.82
CA HIS A 2 5.84 10.16 -15.80
C HIS A 2 6.63 11.02 -14.81
N THR A 3 7.34 10.38 -13.89
CA THR A 3 7.84 11.03 -12.66
C THR A 3 9.36 11.22 -12.61
N VAL A 4 10.15 10.46 -13.39
CA VAL A 4 11.63 10.39 -13.27
C VAL A 4 12.33 11.73 -13.31
N ASN A 5 11.91 12.61 -14.23
CA ASN A 5 12.52 13.93 -14.41
C ASN A 5 11.73 15.06 -13.74
N ALA A 6 10.63 14.74 -13.06
CA ALA A 6 9.68 15.72 -12.54
C ALA A 6 9.89 16.05 -11.06
N MET A 7 10.52 15.16 -10.29
CA MET A 7 10.72 15.30 -8.84
C MET A 7 11.93 14.54 -8.34
N ASN A 8 12.50 14.95 -7.21
CA ASN A 8 13.55 14.30 -6.45
C ASN A 8 13.03 13.91 -5.05
N TYR A 9 13.57 12.84 -4.48
CA TYR A 9 13.26 12.43 -3.12
C TYR A 9 13.49 13.56 -2.09
N GLN A 10 14.49 14.41 -2.34
CA GLN A 10 14.80 15.60 -1.53
C GLN A 10 13.73 16.70 -1.62
N ASP A 11 12.76 16.60 -2.54
CA ASP A 11 11.63 17.54 -2.62
C ASP A 11 10.56 17.24 -1.57
N PHE A 12 10.66 16.13 -0.87
CA PHE A 12 9.77 15.72 0.23
C PHE A 12 10.42 16.04 1.58
N ASP A 13 9.60 16.41 2.57
CA ASP A 13 10.04 16.52 3.96
C ASP A 13 9.42 15.39 4.79
N PHE A 14 10.23 14.79 5.64
CA PHE A 14 9.86 13.68 6.51
C PHE A 14 10.07 14.08 7.97
N GLU A 15 9.07 13.80 8.79
CA GLU A 15 9.19 13.92 10.23
C GLU A 15 8.76 12.63 10.92
N LEU A 16 9.50 12.28 11.98
CA LEU A 16 9.24 11.18 12.88
C LEU A 16 9.25 11.71 14.31
N GLU A 17 8.13 11.59 15.01
CA GLU A 17 7.96 12.13 16.37
C GLU A 17 8.34 13.63 16.45
N GLY A 18 7.98 14.40 15.40
CA GLY A 18 8.27 15.83 15.27
C GLY A 18 9.74 16.18 14.98
N LYS A 19 10.57 15.19 14.62
CA LYS A 19 11.97 15.39 14.23
C LYS A 19 12.14 15.16 12.74
N LYS A 20 12.90 16.01 12.07
CA LYS A 20 13.28 15.80 10.66
C LYS A 20 14.09 14.51 10.52
N VAL A 21 13.69 13.67 9.57
CA VAL A 21 14.30 12.35 9.29
C VAL A 21 14.41 12.08 7.79
N LEU A 22 14.87 10.89 7.42
CA LEU A 22 14.82 10.32 6.08
C LEU A 22 13.71 9.27 5.97
N LEU A 23 13.35 8.89 4.74
CA LEU A 23 12.44 7.79 4.46
C LEU A 23 12.97 6.48 5.03
N GLU A 24 14.29 6.28 5.05
CA GLU A 24 14.90 5.09 5.66
C GLU A 24 14.68 5.00 7.18
N ASP A 25 14.36 6.10 7.86
CA ASP A 25 13.98 6.08 9.28
C ASP A 25 12.50 5.66 9.46
N ILE A 26 11.66 5.85 8.43
CA ILE A 26 10.26 5.42 8.38
C ILE A 26 10.17 3.97 7.86
N PHE A 27 10.97 3.65 6.85
CA PHE A 27 11.17 2.34 6.24
C PHE A 27 12.62 1.88 6.44
N PRO A 28 12.92 1.22 7.58
CA PRO A 28 14.25 0.74 7.88
C PRO A 28 14.88 -0.03 6.72
N ASN A 29 16.10 0.35 6.34
CA ASN A 29 16.88 -0.27 5.27
C ASN A 29 16.16 -0.32 3.90
N PHE A 30 15.35 0.69 3.58
CA PHE A 30 14.68 0.78 2.28
C PHE A 30 15.69 0.71 1.13
N ASN A 31 15.44 -0.16 0.16
CA ASN A 31 16.33 -0.42 -0.98
C ASN A 31 15.54 -0.70 -2.26
N GLU A 32 16.25 -0.87 -3.37
CA GLU A 32 15.69 -1.04 -4.71
C GLU A 32 14.87 -2.33 -4.91
N TYR A 33 15.01 -3.32 -4.02
CA TYR A 33 14.25 -4.57 -4.06
C TYR A 33 13.00 -4.54 -3.18
N ASP A 34 12.78 -3.47 -2.42
CA ASP A 34 11.61 -3.36 -1.56
C ASP A 34 10.32 -3.23 -2.38
N ARG A 35 9.30 -3.91 -1.85
CA ARG A 35 7.98 -4.01 -2.48
C ARG A 35 6.95 -3.39 -1.54
N VAL A 36 6.29 -2.35 -2.01
CA VAL A 36 5.28 -1.62 -1.22
C VAL A 36 3.89 -2.13 -1.57
N GLY A 37 3.11 -2.50 -0.57
CA GLY A 37 1.71 -2.88 -0.72
C GLY A 37 0.81 -1.93 0.02
N VAL A 38 -0.26 -1.44 -0.61
CA VAL A 38 -1.28 -0.60 0.04
C VAL A 38 -2.63 -1.29 -0.06
N VAL A 39 -3.28 -1.53 1.08
CA VAL A 39 -4.62 -2.12 1.14
C VAL A 39 -5.66 -1.01 1.17
N VAL A 40 -6.55 -0.96 0.17
CA VAL A 40 -7.55 0.09 -0.05
C VAL A 40 -8.96 -0.50 0.01
N ARG A 41 -9.85 0.10 0.81
CA ARG A 41 -11.21 -0.40 1.04
C ARG A 41 -12.32 0.56 0.61
N GLU A 42 -12.00 1.83 0.44
CA GLU A 42 -12.97 2.84 0.02
C GLU A 42 -12.57 3.56 -1.27
N THR A 43 -13.58 4.09 -1.96
CA THR A 43 -13.42 4.89 -3.18
C THR A 43 -12.40 6.00 -2.97
N GLY A 44 -11.33 6.01 -3.78
CA GLY A 44 -10.24 6.98 -3.68
C GLY A 44 -9.36 6.88 -2.42
N GLY A 45 -9.54 5.85 -1.58
CA GLY A 45 -8.84 5.74 -0.30
C GLY A 45 -7.32 5.69 -0.41
N GLY A 46 -6.79 5.15 -1.51
CA GLY A 46 -5.34 5.15 -1.77
C GLY A 46 -4.70 6.54 -1.88
N THR A 47 -5.48 7.62 -2.07
CA THR A 47 -4.97 8.99 -2.04
C THR A 47 -4.42 9.39 -0.68
N GLY A 48 -4.91 8.79 0.41
CA GLY A 48 -4.41 8.99 1.76
C GLY A 48 -3.01 8.41 2.03
N ALA A 49 -2.49 7.60 1.10
CA ALA A 49 -1.15 7.03 1.13
C ALA A 49 -0.20 7.65 0.09
N SER A 50 -0.65 8.67 -0.65
CA SER A 50 0.02 9.15 -1.84
C SER A 50 1.38 9.82 -1.57
N SER A 51 1.52 10.55 -0.47
CA SER A 51 2.80 11.22 -0.14
C SER A 51 3.91 10.22 0.16
N LEU A 52 3.57 9.13 0.86
CA LEU A 52 4.48 8.02 1.08
C LEU A 52 4.78 7.27 -0.23
N LEU A 53 3.77 6.92 -1.01
CA LEU A 53 3.96 6.22 -2.29
C LEU A 53 4.86 7.02 -3.24
N MET A 54 4.59 8.31 -3.41
CA MET A 54 5.35 9.17 -4.34
C MET A 54 6.78 9.44 -3.85
N SER A 55 6.99 9.56 -2.54
CA SER A 55 8.35 9.70 -1.99
C SER A 55 9.16 8.40 -2.14
N ALA A 56 8.57 7.24 -1.83
CA ALA A 56 9.20 5.94 -2.01
C ALA A 56 9.48 5.62 -3.49
N LEU A 57 8.56 5.99 -4.38
CA LEU A 57 8.70 5.87 -5.84
C LEU A 57 9.91 6.68 -6.32
N THR A 58 10.01 7.93 -5.86
CA THR A 58 11.11 8.80 -6.25
C THR A 58 12.44 8.28 -5.72
N ARG A 59 12.44 7.76 -4.47
CA ARG A 59 13.61 7.11 -3.88
C ARG A 59 14.03 5.87 -4.65
N PHE A 60 13.07 5.06 -5.12
CA PHE A 60 13.36 3.92 -5.99
C PHE A 60 14.11 4.36 -7.26
N TYR A 61 13.62 5.41 -7.95
CA TYR A 61 14.29 5.89 -9.16
C TYR A 61 15.68 6.47 -8.88
N ASP A 62 15.93 7.03 -7.69
CA ASP A 62 17.28 7.48 -7.32
C ASP A 62 18.33 6.36 -7.37
N PHE A 63 17.95 5.10 -7.08
CA PHE A 63 18.86 3.97 -7.19
C PHE A 63 19.30 3.68 -8.64
N PHE A 64 18.52 4.13 -9.63
CA PHE A 64 18.73 3.79 -11.04
C PHE A 64 18.97 5.00 -11.95
N ARG A 65 18.82 6.24 -11.48
CA ARG A 65 18.79 7.48 -12.29
C ARG A 65 19.86 7.63 -13.38
N PRO A 66 21.13 7.22 -13.17
CA PRO A 66 22.11 7.28 -14.25
C PRO A 66 21.79 6.36 -15.44
N ASN A 67 21.01 5.31 -15.21
CA ASN A 67 20.71 4.24 -16.15
C ASN A 67 19.26 4.27 -16.65
N LEU A 68 18.38 5.10 -16.09
CA LEU A 68 16.98 5.15 -16.52
C LEU A 68 16.83 5.82 -17.89
N GLY A 69 15.94 5.28 -18.72
CA GLY A 69 15.60 5.85 -20.02
C GLY A 69 15.03 4.82 -20.99
N VAL A 70 14.87 5.22 -22.25
CA VAL A 70 14.25 4.40 -23.30
C VAL A 70 15.22 4.01 -24.42
N GLU A 71 16.45 4.53 -24.38
CA GLU A 71 17.47 4.23 -25.39
C GLU A 71 18.12 2.86 -25.12
N PRO A 72 18.71 2.22 -26.14
CA PRO A 72 19.42 0.96 -25.98
C PRO A 72 20.48 1.03 -24.86
N GLY A 73 20.41 0.08 -23.92
CA GLY A 73 21.30 0.04 -22.75
C GLY A 73 20.78 0.77 -21.51
N GLN A 74 19.67 1.51 -21.63
CA GLN A 74 18.98 2.11 -20.49
C GLN A 74 17.87 1.21 -19.93
N GLN A 75 17.45 1.49 -18.70
CA GLN A 75 16.43 0.77 -17.96
C GLN A 75 15.09 1.52 -18.01
N PHE A 76 14.06 0.86 -18.54
CA PHE A 76 12.68 1.32 -18.50
C PHE A 76 11.90 0.46 -17.52
N ILE A 77 11.96 0.81 -16.25
CA ILE A 77 11.45 0.00 -15.13
C ILE A 77 10.53 0.82 -14.24
N TYR A 78 9.63 0.14 -13.53
CA TYR A 78 8.74 0.70 -12.52
C TYR A 78 8.97 -0.06 -11.20
N PRO A 79 8.79 0.57 -10.04
CA PRO A 79 8.96 -0.11 -8.77
C PRO A 79 7.91 -1.21 -8.58
N GLU A 80 8.21 -2.19 -7.75
CA GLU A 80 7.31 -3.27 -7.37
C GLU A 80 6.33 -2.80 -6.27
N PHE A 81 5.51 -1.79 -6.61
CA PHE A 81 4.48 -1.22 -5.74
C PHE A 81 3.10 -1.66 -6.19
N PHE A 82 2.27 -2.07 -5.25
CA PHE A 82 1.00 -2.74 -5.50
C PHE A 82 -0.12 -2.13 -4.67
N ILE A 83 -1.30 -2.05 -5.25
CA ILE A 83 -2.53 -1.63 -4.57
C ILE A 83 -3.48 -2.82 -4.51
N PHE A 84 -3.90 -3.17 -3.31
CA PHE A 84 -4.83 -4.25 -3.02
C PHE A 84 -6.20 -3.64 -2.70
N HIS A 85 -7.06 -3.62 -3.71
CA HIS A 85 -8.42 -3.14 -3.60
C HIS A 85 -9.32 -4.24 -3.04
N ILE A 86 -10.01 -3.94 -1.95
CA ILE A 86 -10.96 -4.88 -1.36
C ILE A 86 -12.34 -4.72 -1.99
N GLY A 87 -12.88 -5.83 -2.50
CA GLY A 87 -14.20 -6.00 -3.10
C GLY A 87 -14.33 -5.48 -4.54
N LYS A 88 -13.78 -4.29 -4.82
CA LYS A 88 -13.80 -3.68 -6.16
C LYS A 88 -12.64 -2.72 -6.32
N GLN A 89 -12.26 -2.40 -7.55
CA GLN A 89 -11.31 -1.31 -7.79
C GLN A 89 -11.90 0.03 -7.33
N HIS A 90 -11.16 0.75 -6.50
CA HIS A 90 -11.63 2.00 -5.85
C HIS A 90 -11.19 3.27 -6.56
N MET A 91 -10.14 3.18 -7.40
CA MET A 91 -9.57 4.24 -8.23
C MET A 91 -8.41 3.62 -9.06
N THR A 92 -7.91 4.30 -10.10
CA THR A 92 -6.57 3.98 -10.64
C THR A 92 -5.50 4.81 -9.94
N HIS A 93 -4.26 4.32 -9.90
CA HIS A 93 -3.09 4.98 -9.35
C HIS A 93 -2.03 5.23 -10.45
N TYR A 94 -2.46 5.24 -11.72
CA TYR A 94 -1.60 5.31 -12.90
C TYR A 94 -0.59 6.47 -12.90
N TRP A 95 -1.02 7.70 -12.58
CA TRP A 95 -0.11 8.86 -12.57
C TRP A 95 0.88 8.83 -11.40
N MET A 96 0.68 7.93 -10.43
CA MET A 96 1.62 7.65 -9.35
C MET A 96 2.54 6.47 -9.69
N ASP A 97 2.68 6.14 -10.98
CA ASP A 97 3.53 5.07 -11.52
C ASP A 97 3.27 3.67 -10.91
N ILE A 98 2.06 3.44 -10.41
CA ILE A 98 1.54 2.08 -10.16
C ILE A 98 1.23 1.46 -11.52
N TRP A 99 2.26 0.86 -12.11
CA TRP A 99 2.25 0.37 -13.47
C TRP A 99 3.19 -0.82 -13.64
N PRO A 100 2.84 -1.83 -14.47
CA PRO A 100 1.65 -1.96 -15.35
C PRO A 100 0.33 -2.27 -14.63
N PRO A 101 -0.82 -2.34 -15.36
CA PRO A 101 -2.15 -2.45 -14.74
C PRO A 101 -2.34 -3.64 -13.79
N HIS A 102 -1.57 -4.72 -13.96
CA HIS A 102 -1.61 -5.88 -13.04
C HIS A 102 -1.09 -5.59 -11.62
N LYS A 103 -0.60 -4.38 -11.36
CA LYS A 103 -0.22 -3.90 -10.03
C LYS A 103 -1.39 -3.30 -9.23
N GLU A 104 -2.55 -3.20 -9.86
CA GLU A 104 -3.84 -2.95 -9.21
C GLU A 104 -4.52 -4.31 -9.06
N ILE A 105 -4.69 -4.78 -7.83
CA ILE A 105 -5.22 -6.12 -7.52
C ILE A 105 -6.54 -5.98 -6.81
N VAL A 106 -7.58 -6.61 -7.34
CA VAL A 106 -8.88 -6.72 -6.66
C VAL A 106 -8.96 -8.09 -6.00
N VAL A 107 -9.28 -8.11 -4.71
CA VAL A 107 -9.54 -9.32 -3.91
C VAL A 107 -10.86 -9.17 -3.18
N GLU A 108 -11.52 -10.27 -2.85
CA GLU A 108 -12.71 -10.25 -1.99
C GLU A 108 -12.33 -9.79 -0.56
N ASP A 109 -13.34 -9.42 0.22
CA ASP A 109 -13.17 -9.18 1.66
C ASP A 109 -13.08 -10.50 2.46
N ASP A 110 -12.10 -11.33 2.07
CA ASP A 110 -11.74 -12.61 2.68
C ASP A 110 -10.30 -12.49 3.21
N PRO A 111 -10.08 -12.66 4.53
CA PRO A 111 -8.75 -12.46 5.12
C PRO A 111 -7.65 -13.28 4.44
N GLU A 112 -7.90 -14.57 4.18
CA GLU A 112 -6.92 -15.46 3.55
C GLU A 112 -6.57 -14.99 2.14
N GLN A 113 -7.56 -14.63 1.33
CA GLN A 113 -7.32 -14.15 -0.04
C GLN A 113 -6.54 -12.83 -0.08
N ILE A 114 -6.83 -11.91 0.85
CA ILE A 114 -6.08 -10.66 0.99
C ILE A 114 -4.61 -10.97 1.30
N LEU A 115 -4.38 -11.85 2.29
CA LEU A 115 -3.04 -12.19 2.73
C LEU A 115 -2.25 -13.03 1.70
N GLU A 116 -2.92 -13.91 0.97
CA GLU A 116 -2.39 -14.66 -0.17
C GLU A 116 -1.89 -13.69 -1.24
N ALA A 117 -2.72 -12.71 -1.64
CA ALA A 117 -2.32 -11.72 -2.64
C ALA A 117 -1.10 -10.91 -2.18
N ILE A 118 -1.05 -10.50 -0.91
CA ILE A 118 0.11 -9.81 -0.32
C ILE A 118 1.37 -10.69 -0.38
N ASN A 119 1.25 -11.97 0.00
CA ASN A 119 2.35 -12.91 -0.02
C ASN A 119 2.87 -13.19 -1.44
N ASP A 120 1.96 -13.38 -2.41
CA ASP A 120 2.28 -13.68 -3.80
C ASP A 120 3.04 -12.54 -4.50
N ARG A 121 2.77 -11.29 -4.11
CA ARG A 121 3.53 -10.12 -4.61
C ARG A 121 4.84 -9.91 -3.86
N GLY A 122 5.06 -10.65 -2.78
CA GLY A 122 6.27 -10.57 -1.99
C GLY A 122 6.42 -9.26 -1.22
N ILE A 123 5.33 -8.66 -0.75
CA ILE A 123 5.35 -7.35 -0.09
C ILE A 123 6.31 -7.33 1.10
N THR A 124 7.16 -6.30 1.16
CA THR A 124 8.13 -6.07 2.24
C THR A 124 7.80 -4.84 3.09
N ARG A 125 7.01 -3.90 2.56
CA ARG A 125 6.52 -2.69 3.23
C ARG A 125 5.01 -2.61 3.07
N LEU A 126 4.25 -2.73 4.16
CA LEU A 126 2.79 -2.83 4.11
C LEU A 126 2.12 -1.57 4.66
N LEU A 127 1.20 -1.00 3.90
CA LEU A 127 0.29 0.06 4.34
C LEU A 127 -1.12 -0.51 4.43
N VAL A 128 -1.78 -0.26 5.56
CA VAL A 128 -3.18 -0.63 5.81
C VAL A 128 -3.96 0.58 6.30
N GLU A 129 -5.25 0.64 5.99
CA GLU A 129 -6.13 1.66 6.54
C GLU A 129 -6.18 1.53 8.08
N ASP A 130 -6.20 2.66 8.78
CA ASP A 130 -6.21 2.75 10.24
C ASP A 130 -7.60 2.39 10.78
N ILE A 131 -7.90 1.11 10.75
CA ILE A 131 -9.15 0.52 11.22
C ILE A 131 -8.93 -0.23 12.53
N THR A 132 -10.01 -0.56 13.24
CA THR A 132 -9.89 -1.30 14.50
C THR A 132 -9.30 -2.68 14.23
N PRO A 133 -8.17 -3.06 14.86
CA PRO A 133 -7.59 -4.38 14.65
C PRO A 133 -8.51 -5.46 15.22
N ILE A 134 -8.77 -6.49 14.44
CA ILE A 134 -9.48 -7.71 14.86
C ILE A 134 -8.52 -8.91 14.85
N GLN A 135 -9.00 -10.13 15.09
CA GLN A 135 -8.21 -11.34 14.88
C GLN A 135 -8.82 -12.14 13.73
N PRO A 136 -8.46 -11.85 12.47
CA PRO A 136 -8.93 -12.64 11.34
C PRO A 136 -8.37 -14.06 11.41
N ILE A 137 -9.10 -14.99 10.83
CA ILE A 137 -8.68 -16.39 10.74
C ILE A 137 -7.86 -16.56 9.46
N PHE A 138 -6.61 -16.99 9.62
CA PHE A 138 -5.69 -17.29 8.53
C PHE A 138 -5.19 -18.73 8.63
N LEU A 139 -4.74 -19.29 7.51
CA LEU A 139 -3.82 -20.43 7.55
C LEU A 139 -2.53 -20.02 8.25
N ARG A 140 -1.99 -20.96 9.05
CA ARG A 140 -0.75 -20.75 9.79
C ARG A 140 0.42 -20.47 8.85
N GLU A 141 0.49 -21.19 7.74
CA GLU A 141 1.53 -21.12 6.73
C GLU A 141 1.53 -19.75 6.04
N THR A 142 0.36 -19.28 5.62
CA THR A 142 0.16 -17.96 5.00
C THR A 142 0.52 -16.83 5.97
N LEU A 143 0.08 -16.93 7.23
CA LEU A 143 0.41 -15.99 8.29
C LEU A 143 1.91 -15.91 8.58
N ASN A 144 2.57 -17.07 8.68
CA ASN A 144 4.00 -17.13 8.97
C ASN A 144 4.85 -16.62 7.79
N SER A 145 4.45 -16.89 6.55
CA SER A 145 5.08 -16.33 5.35
C SER A 145 5.07 -14.80 5.38
N ALA A 146 3.94 -14.19 5.71
CA ALA A 146 3.80 -12.74 5.80
C ALA A 146 4.66 -12.14 6.92
N LYS A 147 4.61 -12.72 8.13
CA LYS A 147 5.44 -12.28 9.27
C LYS A 147 6.94 -12.39 9.02
N HIS A 148 7.36 -13.37 8.23
CA HIS A 148 8.77 -13.55 7.86
C HIS A 148 9.24 -12.52 6.83
N ARG A 149 8.37 -12.16 5.87
CA ARG A 149 8.74 -11.32 4.72
C ARG A 149 8.55 -9.82 4.95
N ILE A 150 7.46 -9.42 5.61
CA ILE A 150 7.13 -8.01 5.81
C ILE A 150 8.08 -7.46 6.87
N VAL A 151 8.84 -6.43 6.50
CA VAL A 151 9.85 -5.80 7.36
C VAL A 151 9.25 -4.70 8.22
N SER A 152 8.34 -3.91 7.65
CA SER A 152 7.67 -2.81 8.38
C SER A 152 6.26 -2.58 7.87
N ALA A 153 5.41 -2.06 8.75
CA ALA A 153 4.04 -1.69 8.42
C ALA A 153 3.66 -0.31 8.98
N LEU A 154 2.78 0.38 8.25
CA LEU A 154 2.19 1.65 8.68
C LEU A 154 0.67 1.60 8.53
N ALA A 155 -0.03 2.19 9.50
CA ALA A 155 -1.42 2.58 9.34
C ALA A 155 -1.49 3.94 8.64
N TYR A 156 -2.39 4.06 7.68
CA TYR A 156 -2.72 5.31 7.00
C TYR A 156 -4.23 5.56 7.06
N SER A 157 -4.68 6.79 6.79
CA SER A 157 -6.11 7.08 6.67
C SER A 157 -6.44 7.46 5.24
N PRO A 158 -7.56 7.00 4.66
CA PRO A 158 -8.06 7.48 3.38
C PRO A 158 -8.17 9.00 3.27
N THR A 159 -8.34 9.68 4.40
CA THR A 159 -8.40 11.15 4.48
C THR A 159 -7.04 11.83 4.48
N GLY A 160 -5.94 11.07 4.63
CA GLY A 160 -4.56 11.59 4.79
C GLY A 160 -4.22 12.02 6.23
N ARG A 161 -5.11 11.82 7.20
CA ARG A 161 -4.92 12.17 8.62
C ARG A 161 -5.16 10.96 9.52
N VAL A 162 -4.13 10.57 10.26
CA VAL A 162 -4.13 9.43 11.19
C VAL A 162 -4.07 9.96 12.62
N GLU A 163 -4.94 9.43 13.48
CA GLU A 163 -4.91 9.73 14.91
C GLU A 163 -3.68 9.11 15.58
N ASN A 164 -3.10 9.82 16.55
CA ASN A 164 -1.87 9.39 17.24
C ASN A 164 -0.74 9.02 16.26
N SER A 165 -0.65 9.75 15.15
CA SER A 165 0.41 9.59 14.16
C SER A 165 1.77 9.96 14.74
N ASP A 166 2.79 9.22 14.33
CA ASP A 166 4.19 9.48 14.65
C ASP A 166 5.01 9.81 13.40
N VAL A 167 4.45 9.63 12.21
CA VAL A 167 5.08 9.93 10.93
C VAL A 167 4.31 11.04 10.21
N GLN A 168 5.03 12.00 9.66
CA GLN A 168 4.49 13.03 8.80
C GLN A 168 5.33 13.14 7.52
N ILE A 169 4.66 13.20 6.37
CA ILE A 169 5.32 13.38 5.08
C ILE A 169 4.68 14.57 4.37
N THR A 170 5.51 15.57 4.05
CA THR A 170 5.10 16.74 3.27
C THR A 170 5.52 16.55 1.82
N SER A 171 4.54 16.51 0.92
CA SER A 171 4.71 16.27 -0.51
C SER A 171 5.24 17.49 -1.25
N CYS A 172 5.65 17.30 -2.51
CA CYS A 172 6.04 18.37 -3.42
C CYS A 172 4.94 18.65 -4.47
N GLU A 173 5.03 19.80 -5.15
CA GLU A 173 4.02 20.22 -6.14
C GLU A 173 3.90 19.22 -7.31
N ALA A 174 5.03 18.71 -7.81
CA ALA A 174 5.03 17.75 -8.91
C ALA A 174 4.38 16.42 -8.54
N ALA A 175 4.62 15.93 -7.31
CA ALA A 175 3.97 14.75 -6.78
C ALA A 175 2.46 14.98 -6.62
N GLU A 176 2.05 16.11 -6.04
CA GLU A 176 0.64 16.43 -5.87
C GLU A 176 -0.09 16.53 -7.21
N LYS A 177 0.54 17.11 -8.24
CA LYS A 177 -0.02 17.15 -9.59
C LYS A 177 -0.40 15.75 -10.09
N ASN A 178 0.46 14.75 -9.86
CA ASN A 178 0.20 13.38 -10.26
C ASN A 178 -0.96 12.75 -9.47
N VAL A 179 -1.06 13.04 -8.16
CA VAL A 179 -2.20 12.60 -7.34
C VAL A 179 -3.51 13.18 -7.88
N LEU A 180 -3.53 14.48 -8.17
CA LEU A 180 -4.70 15.16 -8.72
C LEU A 180 -5.07 14.65 -10.11
N ASP A 181 -4.10 14.37 -10.97
CA ASP A 181 -4.35 13.84 -12.30
C ASP A 181 -4.88 12.40 -12.25
N THR A 182 -4.39 11.57 -11.32
CA THR A 182 -4.98 10.27 -10.99
C THR A 182 -6.48 10.38 -10.66
N ILE A 183 -6.87 11.31 -9.77
CA ILE A 183 -8.28 11.52 -9.40
C ILE A 183 -9.11 11.91 -10.63
N LYS A 184 -8.57 12.76 -11.50
CA LYS A 184 -9.27 13.24 -12.70
C LYS A 184 -9.48 12.15 -13.75
N ILE A 185 -8.52 11.24 -13.95
CA ILE A 185 -8.62 10.22 -15.01
C ILE A 185 -9.37 8.96 -14.59
N SER A 186 -9.63 8.77 -13.30
CA SER A 186 -10.22 7.53 -12.79
C SER A 186 -11.68 7.39 -13.20
N GLU A 187 -11.97 6.61 -14.24
CA GLU A 187 -13.30 6.56 -14.86
C GLU A 187 -14.43 6.16 -13.90
N ASP A 188 -14.15 5.27 -12.95
CA ASP A 188 -15.13 4.72 -11.99
C ASP A 188 -15.55 5.69 -10.87
N LEU A 189 -14.92 6.87 -10.77
CA LEU A 189 -15.31 7.87 -9.78
C LEU A 189 -16.53 8.67 -10.24
N SER A 190 -17.53 8.80 -9.37
CA SER A 190 -18.63 9.74 -9.57
C SER A 190 -18.14 11.21 -9.54
N ILE A 191 -18.96 12.14 -10.01
CA ILE A 191 -18.62 13.57 -9.99
C ILE A 191 -18.48 14.04 -8.53
N GLU A 192 -19.36 13.55 -7.67
CA GLU A 192 -19.39 13.83 -6.24
C GLU A 192 -18.14 13.28 -5.54
N ASP A 193 -17.75 12.03 -5.82
CA ASP A 193 -16.54 11.44 -5.25
C ASP A 193 -15.29 12.21 -5.68
N ARG A 194 -15.18 12.59 -6.96
CA ARG A 194 -14.05 13.42 -7.43
C ARG A 194 -13.99 14.75 -6.71
N ALA A 195 -15.12 15.45 -6.58
CA ALA A 195 -15.17 16.74 -5.91
C ALA A 195 -14.75 16.61 -4.44
N LEU A 196 -15.26 15.58 -3.75
CA LEU A 196 -14.92 15.28 -2.36
C LEU A 196 -13.43 14.96 -2.19
N LEU A 197 -12.85 14.13 -3.06
CA LEU A 197 -11.43 13.80 -3.02
C LEU A 197 -10.57 15.04 -3.25
N LEU A 198 -10.92 15.90 -4.21
CA LEU A 198 -10.19 17.16 -4.47
C LEU A 198 -10.28 18.13 -3.28
N GLU A 199 -11.44 18.25 -2.65
CA GLU A 199 -11.62 19.05 -1.44
C GLU A 199 -10.76 18.51 -0.28
N ARG A 200 -10.78 17.19 -0.05
CA ARG A 200 -9.93 16.51 0.94
C ARG A 200 -8.45 16.76 0.67
N ARG A 201 -7.97 16.63 -0.58
CA ARG A 201 -6.57 16.95 -0.93
C ARG A 201 -6.23 18.40 -0.57
N ASN A 202 -7.14 19.33 -0.83
CA ASN A 202 -6.90 20.74 -0.52
C ASN A 202 -6.85 21.01 1.00
N SER A 203 -7.65 20.31 1.81
CA SER A 203 -7.65 20.48 3.28
C SER A 203 -6.38 19.94 3.94
N LEU A 204 -5.63 19.06 3.27
CA LEU A 204 -4.34 18.54 3.76
C LEU A 204 -3.18 19.54 3.64
N LYS A 205 -3.38 20.68 2.99
CA LYS A 205 -2.31 21.67 2.79
C LYS A 205 -1.93 22.35 4.09
N THR A 206 -0.65 22.28 4.43
CA THR A 206 0.00 23.05 5.50
C THR A 206 1.12 23.86 4.86
N ASN A 207 1.14 25.17 5.09
CA ASN A 207 2.09 26.09 4.43
C ASN A 207 2.13 25.92 2.89
N GLY A 208 0.96 25.67 2.28
CA GLY A 208 0.81 25.55 0.82
C GLY A 208 1.15 24.17 0.23
N ARG A 209 1.71 23.25 1.01
CA ARG A 209 2.06 21.88 0.55
C ARG A 209 1.19 20.84 1.23
N VAL A 210 0.79 19.81 0.48
CA VAL A 210 0.03 18.69 1.06
C VAL A 210 0.93 17.94 2.03
N THR A 211 0.43 17.78 3.25
CA THR A 211 1.05 16.96 4.29
C THR A 211 0.13 15.78 4.54
N GLU A 212 0.66 14.57 4.66
CA GLU A 212 -0.04 13.36 5.12
C GLU A 212 0.61 12.84 6.41
N THR A 213 -0.16 12.17 7.24
CA THR A 213 0.32 11.60 8.51
C THR A 213 0.03 10.11 8.58
N TYR A 214 0.93 9.36 9.21
CA TYR A 214 0.87 7.91 9.32
C TYR A 214 1.26 7.46 10.72
N ARG A 215 0.98 6.21 11.05
CA ARG A 215 1.37 5.60 12.31
C ARG A 215 2.16 4.33 12.06
N ARG A 216 3.39 4.24 12.56
CA ARG A 216 4.13 2.97 12.55
C ARG A 216 3.39 1.96 13.43
N ILE A 217 3.25 0.74 12.93
CA ILE A 217 2.58 -0.34 13.64
C ILE A 217 3.38 -1.63 13.51
N GLU A 218 3.24 -2.50 14.50
CA GLU A 218 3.75 -3.86 14.40
C GLU A 218 3.10 -4.60 13.23
N VAL A 219 3.86 -5.44 12.54
CA VAL A 219 3.34 -6.23 11.40
C VAL A 219 2.13 -7.06 11.83
N SER A 220 2.13 -7.63 13.03
CA SER A 220 0.97 -8.36 13.56
C SER A 220 -0.29 -7.50 13.65
N ASN A 221 -0.16 -6.21 13.99
CA ASN A 221 -1.30 -5.29 14.03
C ASN A 221 -1.78 -4.96 12.63
N ALA A 222 -0.88 -4.80 11.66
CA ALA A 222 -1.26 -4.57 10.27
C ALA A 222 -2.04 -5.74 9.70
N LEU A 223 -1.62 -6.98 9.98
CA LEU A 223 -2.33 -8.20 9.57
C LEU A 223 -3.74 -8.28 10.18
N ASN A 224 -3.89 -7.82 11.42
CA ASN A 224 -5.16 -7.70 12.12
C ASN A 224 -6.07 -6.57 11.59
N MET A 225 -5.52 -5.67 10.77
CA MET A 225 -6.22 -4.55 10.13
C MET A 225 -6.52 -4.79 8.64
N LEU A 226 -6.24 -5.99 8.10
CA LEU A 226 -6.52 -6.30 6.68
C LEU A 226 -8.03 -6.35 6.37
N THR A 227 -8.83 -6.72 7.37
CA THR A 227 -10.28 -6.85 7.22
C THR A 227 -11.02 -6.52 8.50
N GLN A 228 -12.29 -6.12 8.35
CA GLN A 228 -13.27 -6.04 9.44
C GLN A 228 -14.18 -7.27 9.47
N ASN A 229 -14.05 -8.16 8.47
CA ASN A 229 -14.79 -9.41 8.42
C ASN A 229 -14.16 -10.42 9.39
N THR A 230 -14.96 -10.90 10.33
CA THR A 230 -14.54 -11.90 11.33
C THR A 230 -14.89 -13.32 10.92
N GLU A 231 -15.72 -13.48 9.87
CA GLU A 231 -16.09 -14.79 9.35
C GLU A 231 -15.16 -15.21 8.21
N PRO A 232 -14.67 -16.46 8.19
CA PRO A 232 -13.96 -17.02 7.05
C PRO A 232 -14.77 -16.86 5.76
N GLY A 233 -14.21 -16.25 4.73
CA GLY A 233 -14.86 -16.20 3.42
C GLY A 233 -14.73 -17.53 2.66
N PRO A 234 -15.19 -17.59 1.39
CA PRO A 234 -15.18 -18.81 0.60
C PRO A 234 -13.78 -19.44 0.44
N THR A 235 -12.75 -18.62 0.22
CA THR A 235 -11.36 -19.08 0.07
C THR A 235 -10.85 -19.67 1.37
N THR A 236 -10.99 -18.92 2.46
CA THR A 236 -10.58 -19.35 3.80
C THR A 236 -11.24 -20.69 4.17
N ARG A 237 -12.56 -20.83 3.96
CA ARG A 237 -13.30 -22.08 4.24
C ARG A 237 -12.85 -23.25 3.37
N SER A 238 -12.56 -23.00 2.09
CA SER A 238 -12.07 -24.04 1.17
C SER A 238 -10.76 -24.65 1.66
N TYR A 239 -9.84 -23.81 2.15
CA TYR A 239 -8.55 -24.27 2.66
C TYR A 239 -8.67 -25.06 3.95
N PHE A 240 -9.49 -24.59 4.90
CA PHE A 240 -9.72 -25.37 6.13
C PHE A 240 -10.32 -26.74 5.86
N LYS A 241 -11.24 -26.83 4.90
CA LYS A 241 -11.80 -28.12 4.48
C LYS A 241 -10.72 -29.08 3.94
N MET A 242 -9.71 -28.57 3.23
CA MET A 242 -8.59 -29.41 2.76
C MET A 242 -7.76 -29.96 3.92
N LEU A 243 -7.50 -29.14 4.95
CA LEU A 243 -6.78 -29.58 6.16
C LEU A 243 -7.56 -30.62 6.96
N GLU A 244 -8.87 -30.43 7.12
CA GLU A 244 -9.74 -31.42 7.78
C GLU A 244 -9.72 -32.76 7.05
N MET A 245 -9.76 -32.76 5.71
CA MET A 245 -9.65 -33.98 4.90
C MET A 245 -8.28 -34.66 5.04
N GLU A 246 -7.20 -33.89 5.14
CA GLU A 246 -5.85 -34.45 5.35
C GLU A 246 -5.73 -35.14 6.72
N ASP A 247 -6.30 -34.53 7.76
CA ASP A 247 -6.34 -35.09 9.11
C ASP A 247 -7.16 -36.39 9.17
N GLU A 248 -8.29 -36.46 8.46
CA GLU A 248 -9.11 -37.67 8.35
C GLU A 248 -8.35 -38.80 7.65
N ILE A 249 -7.75 -38.53 6.49
CA ILE A 249 -6.95 -39.52 5.74
C ILE A 249 -5.75 -40.01 6.56
N SER A 250 -5.13 -39.11 7.34
CA SER A 250 -4.00 -39.46 8.19
C SER A 250 -4.39 -40.34 9.37
N LYS A 251 -5.59 -40.18 9.92
CA LYS A 251 -6.13 -41.06 10.99
C LYS A 251 -6.45 -42.47 10.47
N ASP A 252 -6.98 -42.59 9.26
CA ASP A 252 -7.32 -43.89 8.65
C ASP A 252 -6.09 -44.73 8.26
N LYS A 253 -4.92 -44.11 8.10
CA LYS A 253 -3.65 -44.82 7.84
C LYS A 253 -2.97 -45.41 9.09
N VAL A 254 -3.53 -45.20 10.27
CA VAL A 254 -2.98 -45.68 11.56
C VAL A 254 -3.66 -46.98 12.04
N ILE A 255 -4.47 -47.62 11.19
CA ILE A 255 -5.15 -48.91 11.47
C ILE A 255 -4.46 -50.07 10.73
#